data_AF-A0A1S1GSA6-F1
#
_entry.id   AF-A0A1S1GSA6-F1
#
_cell.length_a   1.000
_cell.length_b   1.000
_cell.length_c   1.000
_cell.angle_alpha   90.00
_cell.angle_beta   90.00
_cell.angle_gamma   90.00
#
_symmetry.space_group_name_H-M   'P 1'
#
loop_
_entity.id
_entity.type
_entity.pdbx_description
1 polymer ?
#
loop_
_entity_poly.entity_id
_entity_poly.type
_entity_poly.pdbx_seq_one_letter_code
_entity_poly.pdbx_strand_id
1 'polypeptide(L)'
;MRKKVLMCIILIITILMAVGYIAHVSKKNHFIEVQKSRLDLYFKYNLRKYGSMKITKVQKNPMGDYLIKGYINNDKDYYFTAYCFYEHNFQFNGIIRYPQATLGKLFKEDEPKNKWKPGEIIKKEHLDKTKYEANPPMLVWF
;
A
#
# COMPACT_ATOMS: atom_id res chain seq x y z
N MET A 1 -43.94 2.32 -25.09
CA MET A 1 -42.52 2.52 -25.47
C MET A 1 -41.71 3.28 -24.41
N ARG A 2 -42.15 4.44 -23.88
CA ARG A 2 -41.42 5.23 -22.85
C ARG A 2 -40.99 4.45 -21.59
N LYS A 3 -41.83 3.58 -21.02
CA LYS A 3 -41.49 2.75 -19.84
C LYS A 3 -40.41 1.69 -20.13
N LYS A 4 -40.44 1.07 -21.32
CA LYS A 4 -39.42 0.08 -21.74
C LYS A 4 -38.08 0.77 -22.00
N VAL A 5 -38.08 1.94 -22.63
CA VAL A 5 -36.87 2.78 -22.81
C VAL A 5 -36.29 3.22 -21.47
N LEU A 6 -37.13 3.66 -20.52
CA LEU A 6 -36.68 4.01 -19.16
C LEU A 6 -36.06 2.81 -18.43
N MET A 7 -36.66 1.62 -18.54
CA MET A 7 -36.12 0.39 -17.97
C MET A 7 -34.76 0.01 -18.59
N CYS A 8 -34.59 0.16 -19.91
CA CYS A 8 -33.31 -0.03 -20.59
C CYS A 8 -32.25 0.96 -20.08
N ILE A 9 -32.60 2.23 -19.89
CA ILE A 9 -31.67 3.25 -19.37
C ILE A 9 -31.22 2.90 -17.94
N ILE A 10 -32.16 2.53 -17.06
CA ILE A 10 -31.82 2.12 -15.69
C ILE A 10 -30.89 0.90 -15.70
N LEU A 11 -31.14 -0.09 -16.55
CA LEU A 11 -30.29 -1.27 -16.69
C LEU A 11 -28.87 -0.91 -17.17
N ILE A 12 -28.74 0.02 -18.12
CA ILE A 12 -27.42 0.49 -18.58
C ILE A 12 -26.68 1.18 -17.44
N ILE A 13 -27.35 2.05 -16.68
CA ILE A 13 -26.75 2.76 -15.55
C ILE A 13 -26.27 1.77 -14.48
N THR A 14 -27.06 0.75 -14.13
CA THR A 14 -26.64 -0.25 -13.14
C THR A 14 -25.44 -1.07 -13.60
N ILE A 15 -25.39 -1.45 -14.89
CA ILE A 15 -24.22 -2.14 -15.47
C ILE A 15 -22.98 -1.25 -15.41
N LEU A 16 -23.08 0.03 -15.79
CA LEU A 16 -21.96 0.97 -15.74
C LEU A 16 -21.43 1.15 -14.31
N MET A 17 -22.34 1.26 -13.32
CA MET A 17 -21.94 1.33 -11.91
C MET A 17 -21.21 0.07 -11.45
N ALA A 18 -21.70 -1.12 -11.83
CA ALA A 18 -21.05 -2.38 -11.48
C ALA A 18 -19.64 -2.50 -12.09
N VAL A 19 -19.48 -2.15 -13.37
CA VAL A 19 -18.17 -2.14 -14.06
C VAL A 19 -17.23 -1.15 -13.40
N GLY A 20 -17.71 0.06 -13.09
CA GLY A 20 -16.92 1.08 -12.39
C GLY A 20 -16.45 0.61 -11.01
N TYR A 21 -17.33 -0.04 -10.25
CA TYR A 21 -16.99 -0.60 -8.94
C TYR A 21 -15.91 -1.69 -9.05
N ILE A 22 -16.05 -2.64 -9.99
CA ILE A 22 -15.07 -3.71 -10.21
C ILE A 22 -13.71 -3.12 -10.59
N ALA A 23 -13.68 -2.14 -11.49
CA ALA A 23 -12.45 -1.46 -11.89
C ALA A 23 -11.77 -0.74 -10.70
N HIS A 24 -12.56 -0.06 -9.86
CA HIS A 24 -12.06 0.60 -8.66
C HIS A 24 -11.46 -0.39 -7.65
N VAL A 25 -12.14 -1.51 -7.39
CA VAL A 25 -11.64 -2.58 -6.49
C VAL A 25 -10.36 -3.20 -7.04
N SER A 26 -10.30 -3.49 -8.34
CA SER A 26 -9.11 -4.03 -9.00
C SER A 26 -7.92 -3.08 -8.85
N LYS A 27 -8.10 -1.79 -9.15
CA LYS A 27 -7.05 -0.77 -9.01
C LYS A 27 -6.58 -0.62 -7.55
N LYS A 28 -7.51 -0.66 -6.59
CA LYS A 28 -7.18 -0.66 -5.16
C LYS A 28 -6.31 -1.86 -4.79
N ASN A 29 -6.70 -3.06 -5.20
CA ASN A 29 -5.96 -4.29 -4.87
C ASN A 29 -4.56 -4.25 -5.47
N HIS A 30 -4.44 -3.88 -6.75
CA HIS A 30 -3.15 -3.72 -7.41
C HIS A 30 -2.24 -2.70 -6.69
N PHE A 31 -2.78 -1.53 -6.34
CA PHE A 31 -2.05 -0.53 -5.57
C PHE A 31 -1.52 -1.09 -4.25
N ILE A 32 -2.35 -1.81 -3.49
CA ILE A 32 -1.94 -2.44 -2.22
C ILE A 32 -0.87 -3.50 -2.42
N GLU A 33 -0.95 -4.33 -3.46
CA GLU A 33 0.10 -5.31 -3.77
C GLU A 33 1.43 -4.63 -4.08
N VAL A 34 1.43 -3.55 -4.86
CA VAL A 34 2.65 -2.77 -5.14
C VAL A 34 3.23 -2.15 -3.86
N GLN A 35 2.39 -1.64 -2.95
CA GLN A 35 2.87 -1.14 -1.66
C GLN A 35 3.44 -2.26 -0.77
N LYS A 36 2.89 -3.48 -0.84
CA LYS A 36 3.49 -4.64 -0.16
C LYS A 36 4.88 -4.94 -0.71
N SER A 37 5.06 -4.90 -2.03
CA SER A 37 6.37 -5.10 -2.67
C SER A 37 7.38 -4.02 -2.25
N ARG A 38 6.98 -2.75 -2.15
CA ARG A 38 7.84 -1.67 -1.62
C ARG A 38 8.25 -1.90 -0.18
N LEU A 39 7.31 -2.36 0.66
CA LEU A 39 7.54 -2.59 2.08
C LEU A 39 8.42 -3.82 2.32
N ASP A 40 8.24 -4.88 1.53
CA ASP A 40 9.12 -6.04 1.48
C ASP A 40 10.56 -5.65 1.09
N LEU A 41 10.70 -4.81 0.07
CA LEU A 41 12.00 -4.25 -0.35
C LEU A 41 12.66 -3.47 0.79
N TYR A 42 11.91 -2.61 1.48
CA TYR A 42 12.40 -1.85 2.63
C TYR A 42 12.94 -2.75 3.72
N PHE A 43 12.19 -3.80 4.10
CA PHE A 43 12.62 -4.71 5.16
C PHE A 43 13.85 -5.54 4.75
N LYS A 44 13.91 -6.04 3.51
CA LYS A 44 15.10 -6.73 2.97
C LYS A 44 16.36 -5.88 3.06
N TYR A 45 16.25 -4.60 2.73
CA TYR A 45 17.40 -3.69 2.76
C TYR A 45 17.80 -3.29 4.18
N ASN A 46 16.83 -3.03 5.04
CA ASN A 46 17.09 -2.36 6.32
C ASN A 46 17.19 -3.29 7.52
N LEU A 47 16.76 -4.56 7.44
CA LEU A 47 16.82 -5.51 8.55
C LEU A 47 17.95 -6.53 8.38
N ARG A 48 18.53 -6.98 9.50
CA ARG A 48 19.58 -8.02 9.51
C ARG A 48 19.03 -9.42 9.25
N LYS A 49 17.82 -9.72 9.73
CA LYS A 49 17.17 -11.04 9.64
C LYS A 49 15.70 -10.89 9.24
N TYR A 50 15.45 -10.64 7.97
CA TYR A 50 14.10 -10.58 7.41
C TYR A 50 13.79 -11.84 6.62
N GLY A 51 12.69 -12.51 6.97
CA GLY A 51 12.17 -13.69 6.27
C GLY A 51 10.93 -13.36 5.43
N SER A 52 9.87 -12.92 6.09
CA SER A 52 8.60 -12.61 5.42
C SER A 52 7.77 -11.59 6.20
N MET A 53 6.76 -11.04 5.54
CA MET A 53 5.80 -10.12 6.12
C MET A 53 4.38 -10.63 5.93
N LYS A 54 3.51 -10.39 6.92
CA LYS A 54 2.08 -10.59 6.80
C LYS A 54 1.33 -9.30 7.06
N ILE A 55 0.52 -8.88 6.09
CA ILE A 55 -0.41 -7.76 6.25
C ILE A 55 -1.65 -8.24 7.00
N THR A 56 -2.02 -7.53 8.06
CA THR A 56 -3.23 -7.81 8.86
C THR A 56 -4.36 -6.86 8.53
N LYS A 57 -4.04 -5.62 8.15
CA LYS A 57 -5.07 -4.62 7.83
C LYS A 57 -4.52 -3.54 6.90
N VAL A 58 -5.38 -3.07 6.01
CA VAL A 58 -5.18 -1.83 5.25
C VAL A 58 -6.32 -0.88 5.59
N GLN A 59 -6.00 0.32 6.05
CA GLN A 59 -6.96 1.36 6.39
C GLN A 59 -6.69 2.60 5.56
N LYS A 60 -7.74 3.39 5.32
CA LYS A 60 -7.63 4.73 4.75
C LYS A 60 -8.04 5.73 5.83
N ASN A 61 -7.25 6.76 6.07
CA ASN A 61 -7.64 7.83 7.01
C ASN A 61 -8.61 8.81 6.31
N PRO A 62 -9.26 9.72 7.07
CA PRO A 62 -10.16 10.72 6.47
C PRO A 62 -9.49 11.64 5.43
N MET A 63 -8.18 11.86 5.55
CA MET A 63 -7.39 12.65 4.59
C MET A 63 -7.03 11.88 3.30
N GLY A 64 -7.32 10.58 3.27
CA GLY A 64 -7.11 9.72 2.12
C GLY A 64 -5.81 8.90 2.13
N ASP A 65 -4.97 9.03 3.15
CA ASP A 65 -3.73 8.27 3.27
C ASP A 65 -3.99 6.80 3.60
N TYR A 66 -3.12 5.92 3.12
CA TYR A 66 -3.18 4.51 3.43
C TYR A 66 -2.27 4.15 4.61
N LEU A 67 -2.83 3.38 5.55
CA LEU A 67 -2.11 2.78 6.67
C LEU A 67 -2.10 1.27 6.49
N ILE A 68 -0.92 0.70 6.31
CA ILE A 68 -0.71 -0.73 6.13
C ILE A 68 -0.16 -1.29 7.44
N LYS A 69 -0.95 -2.16 8.08
CA LYS A 69 -0.60 -2.82 9.34
C LYS A 69 -0.25 -4.28 9.09
N GLY A 70 0.74 -4.77 9.81
CA GLY A 70 1.20 -6.13 9.67
C GLY A 70 2.24 -6.50 10.72
N TYR A 71 2.87 -7.64 10.51
CA TYR A 71 4.00 -8.11 11.29
C TYR A 71 4.96 -8.90 10.41
N ILE A 72 6.20 -9.09 10.84
CA ILE A 72 7.24 -9.80 10.08
C ILE A 72 7.70 -11.08 10.78
N ASN A 73 8.38 -11.96 10.05
CA ASN A 73 8.99 -13.21 10.53
C ASN A 73 8.03 -14.14 11.29
N ASN A 74 6.74 -14.07 10.93
CA ASN A 74 5.67 -14.76 11.63
C ASN A 74 5.55 -14.45 13.15
N ASP A 75 6.16 -13.35 13.60
CA ASP A 75 6.17 -12.95 15.00
C ASP A 75 5.30 -11.70 15.21
N LYS A 76 4.27 -11.81 16.05
CA LYS A 76 3.32 -10.72 16.32
C LYS A 76 3.96 -9.58 17.12
N ASP A 77 5.06 -9.83 17.84
CA ASP A 77 5.80 -8.79 18.54
C ASP A 77 6.59 -7.90 17.57
N TYR A 78 6.78 -8.35 16.33
CA TYR A 78 7.37 -7.58 15.25
C TYR A 78 6.32 -6.87 14.39
N TYR A 79 5.29 -6.31 15.03
CA TYR A 79 4.25 -5.57 14.35
C TYR A 79 4.74 -4.20 13.86
N PHE A 80 4.10 -3.70 12.82
CA PHE A 80 4.35 -2.37 12.27
C PHE A 80 3.08 -1.71 11.74
N THR A 81 3.15 -0.41 11.53
CA THR A 81 2.21 0.39 10.74
C THR A 81 3.01 1.25 9.77
N ALA A 82 2.88 0.98 8.48
CA ALA A 82 3.50 1.74 7.40
C ALA A 82 2.52 2.78 6.85
N TYR A 83 3.03 3.97 6.56
CA TYR A 83 2.25 5.12 6.14
C TYR A 83 2.53 5.44 4.67
N CYS A 84 1.45 5.56 3.90
CA CYS A 84 1.45 5.89 2.49
C CYS A 84 0.71 7.23 2.32
N PHE A 85 1.46 8.33 2.49
CA PHE A 85 0.92 9.68 2.54
C PHE A 85 0.75 10.30 1.16
N TYR A 86 -0.25 11.19 1.03
CA TYR A 86 -0.49 11.99 -0.17
C TYR A 86 0.76 12.76 -0.63
N GLU A 87 1.53 13.36 0.28
CA GLU A 87 2.74 14.14 -0.03
C GLU A 87 3.84 13.29 -0.70
N HIS A 88 3.72 11.97 -0.63
CA HIS A 88 4.62 11.01 -1.27
C HIS A 88 3.91 10.22 -2.38
N ASN A 89 2.88 10.81 -3.00
CA ASN A 89 2.03 10.16 -4.01
C ASN A 89 1.46 8.83 -3.52
N PHE A 90 1.18 8.74 -2.22
CA PHE A 90 0.75 7.52 -1.53
C PHE A 90 1.72 6.35 -1.65
N GLN A 91 2.99 6.59 -2.02
CA GLN A 91 4.01 5.55 -2.06
C GLN A 91 4.66 5.45 -0.69
N PHE A 92 4.71 4.25 -0.13
CA PHE A 92 5.47 4.00 1.08
C PHE A 92 6.94 4.35 0.84
N ASN A 93 7.47 5.29 1.62
CA ASN A 93 8.84 5.76 1.45
C ASN A 93 9.64 5.82 2.76
N GLY A 94 9.42 4.85 3.64
CA GLY A 94 10.18 4.69 4.89
C GLY A 94 9.50 5.24 6.14
N ILE A 95 8.33 5.86 6.02
CA ILE A 95 7.56 6.33 7.19
C ILE A 95 6.81 5.14 7.81
N ILE A 96 7.32 4.64 8.92
CA ILE A 96 6.83 3.41 9.56
C ILE A 96 6.94 3.51 11.08
N ARG A 97 5.90 3.06 11.78
CA ARG A 97 5.85 2.92 13.24
C ARG A 97 5.97 1.45 13.62
N TYR A 98 6.76 1.15 14.63
CA TYR A 98 6.98 -0.19 15.17
C TYR A 98 7.53 -0.12 16.61
N PRO A 99 7.50 -1.21 17.40
CA PRO A 99 8.10 -1.23 18.74
C PRO A 99 9.63 -1.24 18.66
N GLN A 100 10.28 -0.28 19.33
CA GLN A 100 11.74 -0.20 19.37
C GLN A 100 12.36 -1.37 20.14
N ALA A 101 11.68 -1.85 21.19
CA ALA A 101 12.16 -2.94 22.03
C ALA A 101 12.26 -4.30 21.33
N THR A 102 11.50 -4.49 20.23
CA THR A 102 11.41 -5.76 19.47
C THR A 102 11.89 -5.55 18.03
N LEU A 103 11.00 -5.19 17.10
CA LEU A 103 11.32 -4.99 15.68
C LEU A 103 12.44 -3.96 15.46
N GLY A 104 12.50 -2.92 16.30
CA GLY A 104 13.56 -1.91 16.22
C GLY A 104 14.97 -2.47 16.29
N LYS A 105 15.20 -3.48 17.13
CA LYS A 105 16.51 -4.12 17.31
C LYS A 105 16.97 -4.94 16.10
N LEU A 106 16.09 -5.22 15.14
CA LEU A 106 16.42 -5.96 13.92
C LEU A 106 16.98 -5.07 12.82
N PHE A 107 16.84 -3.75 12.94
CA PHE A 107 17.35 -2.81 11.95
C PHE A 107 18.89 -2.79 11.95
N LYS A 108 19.45 -2.57 10.76
CA LYS A 108 20.89 -2.37 10.59
C LYS A 108 21.34 -1.04 11.20
N GLU A 109 20.50 -0.02 11.03
CA GLU A 109 20.69 1.36 11.49
C GLU A 109 19.61 1.75 12.50
N ASP A 110 19.98 2.46 13.56
CA ASP A 110 19.03 2.92 14.58
C ASP A 110 18.27 4.17 14.12
N GLU A 111 19.02 5.16 13.61
CA GLU A 111 18.47 6.45 13.19
C GLU A 111 17.65 6.32 11.89
N PRO A 112 16.41 6.84 11.83
CA PRO A 112 15.57 6.75 10.63
C PRO A 112 16.19 7.37 9.37
N LYS A 113 17.00 8.43 9.51
CA LYS A 113 17.67 9.10 8.39
C LYS A 113 18.74 8.25 7.70
N ASN A 114 19.29 7.25 8.39
CA ASN A 114 20.32 6.36 7.84
C ASN A 114 19.70 5.13 7.16
N LYS A 115 18.38 4.93 7.29
CA LYS A 115 17.66 3.82 6.67
C LYS A 115 17.40 4.13 5.21
N TRP A 116 17.61 3.13 4.36
CA TRP A 116 17.36 3.22 2.94
C TRP A 116 15.86 3.36 2.67
N LYS A 117 15.48 4.40 1.91
CA LYS A 117 14.10 4.56 1.46
C LYS A 117 13.87 3.73 0.20
N PRO A 118 12.67 3.13 0.03
CA PRO A 118 12.35 2.37 -1.19
C PRO A 118 12.64 3.11 -2.49
N GLY A 119 12.31 4.41 -2.59
CA GLY A 119 12.61 5.18 -3.81
C GLY A 119 14.11 5.29 -4.13
N GLU A 120 14.95 5.38 -3.10
CA GLU A 120 16.42 5.43 -3.25
C GLU A 120 16.96 4.06 -3.68
N ILE A 121 16.45 2.98 -3.07
CA ILE A 121 16.81 1.60 -3.42
C ILE A 121 16.45 1.31 -4.88
N ILE A 122 15.20 1.59 -5.29
CA ILE A 122 14.71 1.36 -6.65
C ILE A 122 15.60 2.07 -7.68
N LYS A 123 15.97 3.33 -7.41
CA LYS A 123 16.85 4.11 -8.29
C LYS A 123 18.26 3.53 -8.34
N LYS A 124 18.85 3.21 -7.19
CA LYS A 124 20.22 2.68 -7.08
C LYS A 124 20.37 1.35 -7.79
N GLU A 125 19.42 0.45 -7.60
CA GLU A 125 19.44 -0.92 -8.10
C GLU A 125 18.82 -1.06 -9.50
N HIS A 126 18.42 0.07 -10.13
CA HIS A 126 17.76 0.10 -11.45
C HIS A 126 16.56 -0.84 -11.55
N LEU A 127 15.77 -0.92 -10.48
CA LEU A 127 14.59 -1.80 -10.45
C LEU A 127 13.49 -1.25 -11.33
N ASP A 128 12.72 -2.16 -11.93
CA ASP A 128 11.51 -1.84 -12.66
C ASP A 128 10.49 -1.16 -11.75
N LYS A 129 10.31 0.15 -11.96
CA LYS A 129 9.40 0.99 -11.17
C LYS A 129 7.97 0.49 -11.19
N THR A 130 7.51 -0.19 -12.25
CA THR A 130 6.11 -0.66 -12.35
C THR A 130 5.78 -1.71 -11.29
N LYS A 131 6.78 -2.38 -10.73
CA LYS A 131 6.62 -3.35 -9.62
C LYS A 131 6.57 -2.70 -8.24
N TYR A 132 6.95 -1.42 -8.16
CA TYR A 132 7.13 -0.70 -6.90
C TYR A 132 6.43 0.66 -6.86
N GLU A 133 5.79 1.09 -7.94
CA GLU A 133 5.06 2.35 -8.01
C GLU A 133 3.71 2.12 -8.67
N ALA A 134 2.66 2.59 -8.02
CA ALA A 134 1.30 2.49 -8.49
C ALA A 134 0.49 3.67 -7.96
N ASN A 135 -0.35 4.21 -8.84
CA ASN A 135 -1.31 5.24 -8.46
C ASN A 135 -2.46 4.61 -7.67
N PRO A 136 -2.89 5.21 -6.55
CA PRO A 136 -4.06 4.73 -5.85
C PRO A 136 -5.32 4.85 -6.73
N PRO A 137 -6.39 4.11 -6.40
CA PRO A 137 -7.70 4.38 -6.99
C PRO A 137 -8.10 5.84 -6.73
N MET A 138 -8.81 6.44 -7.68
CA MET A 138 -9.32 7.82 -7.55
C MET A 138 -10.11 7.95 -6.24
N LEU A 139 -9.97 9.09 -5.56
CA LEU A 139 -10.82 9.46 -4.43
C LEU A 139 -12.23 9.73 -4.97
N VAL A 140 -13.05 8.69 -5.04
CA VAL A 140 -14.47 8.86 -5.29
C VAL A 140 -15.14 8.94 -3.92
N TRP A 141 -15.57 10.14 -3.55
CA TRP A 141 -16.52 10.35 -2.46
C TRP A 141 -17.85 9.76 -2.94
N PHE A 142 -18.20 8.57 -2.45
CA PHE A 142 -19.56 8.03 -2.53
C PHE A 142 -20.16 8.06 -1.13
#